data_AF-A0A1D8JCP0-F1
#
_entry.id   AF-A0A1D8JCP0-F1
#
_cell.length_a   1.000
_cell.length_b   1.000
_cell.length_c   1.000
_cell.angle_alpha   90.00
_cell.angle_beta   90.00
_cell.angle_gamma   90.00
#
_symmetry.space_group_name_H-M   'P 1'
#
loop_
_entity.id
_entity.type
_entity.pdbx_description
1 polymer ?
#
loop_
_entity_poly.entity_id
_entity_poly.type
_entity_poly.pdbx_seq_one_letter_code
_entity_poly.pdbx_strand_id
1 'polypeptide(L)'
;MVKLALFEVQSVTHKHDVIHLTWRDLGGDYYVYRDGELLYEGTVAEFRDGDFKHAKLYNYSIERVINEEVVDVVRLQTSAYAEERNVKNPLQFLVMTTIVAKSQIALSWEKIKDVTHYEIYRNDVFIKEVQANQYIDRDITVDQTYTYRIQSKRPLAMSEERFSKGKSVVATVLGLMNKAISHKQPAIERFTVTKQIGRPSELLIPTLQRTAERKVNKWQFRYTTFLKEKMIKNPNFFSKSHLFKGDGRDFDPDGTSFRSRVDVSLDYGQVKSPMVCTRNIGMSVAYDHVGRYRKEAKATSDGIVLERNDHKPGEAGFLLTHEVQNPLVQAPKINYEVRAVLRRDGTFDLTGYHNQAPHHEVYLTRGAQNGWIPIHLAESNGLIWMSDVMSWHYWRFSNFE
;
A
#
# COMPACT_ATOMS: atom_id res chain seq x y z
N MET A 1 11.08 8.35 42.18
CA MET A 1 11.36 7.38 41.09
C MET A 1 11.96 8.17 39.93
N VAL A 2 13.27 8.04 39.70
CA VAL A 2 13.92 8.73 38.57
C VAL A 2 13.52 7.98 37.30
N LYS A 3 12.86 8.67 36.37
CA LYS A 3 12.48 8.09 35.07
C LYS A 3 13.77 7.87 34.28
N LEU A 4 14.17 6.62 34.07
CA LEU A 4 15.34 6.29 33.24
C LEU A 4 15.19 6.95 31.86
N ALA A 5 16.27 7.59 31.40
CA ALA A 5 16.29 8.21 30.09
C ALA A 5 16.28 7.11 29.01
N LEU A 6 15.32 7.18 28.09
CA LEU A 6 15.15 6.22 27.01
C LEU A 6 16.07 6.56 25.82
N PHE A 7 16.72 5.55 25.23
CA PHE A 7 17.47 5.68 23.98
C PHE A 7 16.49 5.74 22.81
N GLU A 8 16.30 6.93 22.25
CA GLU A 8 15.27 7.21 21.24
C GLU A 8 15.81 8.13 20.15
N VAL A 9 15.43 7.88 18.90
CA VAL A 9 15.64 8.82 17.79
C VAL A 9 14.80 10.07 18.06
N GLN A 10 15.45 11.22 17.97
CA GLN A 10 14.83 12.53 18.18
C GLN A 10 14.30 13.11 16.87
N SER A 11 15.07 12.98 15.78
CA SER A 11 14.65 13.48 14.48
C SER A 11 15.18 12.66 13.33
N VAL A 12 14.40 12.66 12.25
CA VAL A 12 14.75 12.09 10.95
C VAL A 12 14.37 13.16 9.94
N THR A 13 15.36 13.84 9.39
CA THR A 13 15.13 14.93 8.43
C THR A 13 15.55 14.48 7.04
N HIS A 14 14.62 14.56 6.10
CA HIS A 14 14.88 14.30 4.68
C HIS A 14 15.10 15.63 3.98
N LYS A 15 16.28 15.79 3.39
CA LYS A 15 16.56 16.82 2.38
C LYS A 15 16.86 16.12 1.05
N HIS A 16 17.03 16.92 -0.01
CA HIS A 16 17.31 16.44 -1.35
C HIS A 16 18.43 15.39 -1.39
N ASP A 17 19.57 15.70 -0.77
CA ASP A 17 20.78 14.87 -0.82
C ASP A 17 21.23 14.36 0.56
N VAL A 18 20.38 14.47 1.58
CA VAL A 18 20.75 13.98 2.92
C VAL A 18 19.56 13.45 3.71
N ILE A 19 19.73 12.27 4.29
CA ILE A 19 18.94 11.78 5.41
C ILE A 19 19.74 12.05 6.68
N HIS A 20 19.22 12.89 7.54
CA HIS A 20 19.87 13.31 8.77
C HIS A 20 19.14 12.72 9.97
N LEU A 21 19.85 11.90 10.75
CA LEU A 21 19.36 11.21 11.93
C LEU A 21 19.98 11.85 13.18
N THR A 22 19.16 12.17 14.17
CA THR A 22 19.64 12.53 15.50
C THR A 22 18.94 11.68 16.55
N TRP A 23 19.64 11.33 17.63
CA TRP A 23 19.10 10.55 18.74
C TRP A 23 19.48 11.17 20.08
N ARG A 24 18.81 10.73 21.15
CA ARG A 24 19.13 11.19 22.49
C ARG A 24 20.52 10.68 22.87
N ASP A 25 21.43 11.61 23.11
CA ASP A 25 22.75 11.29 23.65
C ASP A 25 22.63 10.82 25.10
N LEU A 26 23.07 9.59 25.37
CA LEU A 26 23.16 8.99 26.69
C LEU A 26 24.63 8.63 27.05
N GLY A 27 25.60 9.07 26.25
CA GLY A 27 27.02 8.71 26.35
C GLY A 27 27.33 7.27 25.90
N GLY A 28 28.61 7.00 25.62
CA GLY A 28 29.08 5.76 24.99
C GLY A 28 29.44 5.98 23.52
N ASP A 29 29.74 4.89 22.82
CA ASP A 29 29.97 4.90 21.38
C ASP A 29 28.66 4.57 20.64
N TYR A 30 28.50 5.12 19.44
CA TYR A 30 27.35 4.88 18.58
C TYR A 30 27.80 4.30 17.26
N TYR A 31 27.16 3.20 16.86
CA TYR A 31 27.33 2.58 15.55
C TYR A 31 26.06 2.75 14.73
N VAL A 32 26.20 3.24 13.49
CA VAL A 32 25.08 3.33 12.54
C VAL A 32 25.33 2.42 11.36
N TYR A 33 24.39 1.50 11.14
CA TYR A 33 24.38 0.58 10.01
C TYR A 33 23.27 0.96 9.04
N ARG A 34 23.51 0.79 7.74
CA ARG A 34 22.48 0.86 6.70
C ARG A 34 22.49 -0.42 5.88
N ASP A 35 21.33 -1.06 5.77
CA ASP A 35 21.18 -2.33 5.05
C ASP A 35 22.24 -3.39 5.49
N GLY A 36 22.68 -3.32 6.77
CA GLY A 36 23.69 -4.20 7.38
C GLY A 36 25.14 -3.71 7.31
N GLU A 37 25.44 -2.69 6.50
CA GLU A 37 26.79 -2.13 6.35
C GLU A 37 27.03 -1.00 7.36
N LEU A 38 28.17 -1.02 8.07
CA LEU A 38 28.56 0.03 9.02
C LEU A 38 28.91 1.31 8.26
N LEU A 39 28.26 2.42 8.61
CA LEU A 39 28.50 3.74 8.01
C LEU A 39 29.06 4.78 8.98
N TYR A 40 28.87 4.58 10.29
CA TYR A 40 29.33 5.51 11.31
C TYR A 40 29.74 4.79 12.58
N GLU A 41 30.83 5.24 13.18
CA GLU A 41 31.31 4.88 14.50
C GLU A 41 31.83 6.15 15.18
N GLY A 42 31.33 6.43 16.39
CA GLY A 42 31.80 7.56 17.19
C GLY A 42 30.85 7.94 18.31
N THR A 43 31.20 8.99 19.08
CA THR A 43 30.49 9.40 20.29
C THR A 43 29.42 10.47 20.05
N VAL A 44 29.30 10.99 18.83
CA VAL A 44 28.35 12.07 18.52
C VAL A 44 27.00 11.48 18.15
N ALA A 45 25.93 11.96 18.79
CA ALA A 45 24.56 11.46 18.60
C ALA A 45 23.85 11.97 17.32
N GLU A 46 24.59 12.02 16.21
CA GLU A 46 24.13 12.51 14.90
C GLU A 46 24.77 11.70 13.77
N PHE A 47 23.99 11.41 12.73
CA PHE A 47 24.50 10.80 11.49
C PHE A 47 23.83 11.40 10.25
N ARG A 48 24.62 11.61 9.19
CA ARG A 48 24.18 12.13 7.91
C ARG A 48 24.52 11.14 6.80
N ASP A 49 23.49 10.65 6.13
CA ASP A 49 23.64 9.80 4.96
C ASP A 49 23.33 10.59 3.69
N GLY A 50 24.34 10.76 2.82
CA GLY A 50 24.21 11.41 1.52
C GLY A 50 24.34 10.46 0.32
N ASP A 51 24.54 9.16 0.54
CA ASP A 51 24.73 8.19 -0.53
C ASP A 51 23.47 7.34 -0.73
N PHE A 52 22.42 7.92 -1.31
CA PHE A 52 21.17 7.19 -1.54
C PHE A 52 20.59 7.39 -2.93
N LYS A 53 19.76 6.42 -3.32
CA LYS A 53 18.93 6.46 -4.51
C LYS A 53 17.54 6.93 -4.09
N HIS A 54 17.02 7.92 -4.79
CA HIS A 54 15.67 8.42 -4.58
C HIS A 54 14.62 7.30 -4.69
N ALA A 55 13.53 7.44 -3.94
CA ALA A 55 12.41 6.49 -3.92
C ALA A 55 12.76 5.04 -3.53
N LYS A 56 13.95 4.79 -2.96
CA LYS A 56 14.32 3.50 -2.35
C LYS A 56 14.03 3.54 -0.84
N LEU A 57 13.60 2.41 -0.29
CA LEU A 57 13.52 2.17 1.16
C LEU A 57 14.89 1.71 1.69
N TYR A 58 15.28 2.27 2.83
CA TYR A 58 16.51 1.99 3.54
C TYR A 58 16.23 1.56 4.97
N ASN A 59 17.01 0.61 5.47
CA ASN A 59 16.94 0.13 6.84
C ASN A 59 18.18 0.57 7.63
N TYR A 60 18.00 1.40 8.65
CA TYR A 60 19.06 1.85 9.56
C TYR A 60 18.99 1.13 10.91
N SER A 61 20.14 0.77 11.47
CA SER A 61 20.29 0.33 12.86
C SER A 61 21.19 1.34 13.56
N ILE A 62 20.76 1.86 14.70
CA ILE A 62 21.55 2.73 15.55
C ILE A 62 21.77 1.97 16.84
N GLU A 63 23.02 1.69 17.15
CA GLU A 63 23.44 0.88 18.29
C GLU A 63 24.27 1.74 19.22
N ARG A 64 24.00 1.64 20.52
CA ARG A 64 24.78 2.28 21.57
C ARG A 64 25.62 1.23 22.27
N VAL A 65 26.91 1.51 22.38
CA VAL A 65 27.94 0.60 22.89
C VAL A 65 28.57 1.20 24.14
N ILE A 66 28.70 0.39 25.18
CA ILE A 66 29.40 0.74 26.42
C ILE A 66 30.27 -0.45 26.80
N ASN A 67 31.56 -0.20 27.08
CA ASN A 67 32.51 -1.26 27.44
C ASN A 67 32.48 -2.44 26.43
N GLU A 68 32.45 -2.12 25.13
CA GLU A 68 32.41 -3.09 24.02
C GLU A 68 31.11 -3.93 23.92
N GLU A 69 30.10 -3.64 24.75
CA GLU A 69 28.80 -4.30 24.69
C GLU A 69 27.71 -3.39 24.13
N VAL A 70 26.89 -3.93 23.21
CA VAL A 70 25.71 -3.24 22.68
C VAL A 70 24.60 -3.25 23.73
N VAL A 71 24.29 -2.09 24.30
CA VAL A 71 23.30 -1.94 25.38
C VAL A 71 21.92 -1.52 24.88
N ASP A 72 21.89 -0.73 23.80
CA ASP A 72 20.67 -0.24 23.17
C ASP A 72 20.74 -0.38 21.66
N VAL A 73 19.59 -0.70 21.06
CA VAL A 73 19.40 -0.79 19.61
C VAL A 73 18.12 -0.04 19.27
N VAL A 74 18.17 0.75 18.21
CA VAL A 74 17.01 1.36 17.56
C VAL A 74 17.06 1.05 16.08
N ARG A 75 15.92 0.67 15.52
CA ARG A 75 15.80 0.34 14.11
C ARG A 75 14.87 1.28 13.42
N LEU A 76 15.27 1.73 12.25
CA LEU A 76 14.54 2.70 11.46
C LEU A 76 14.44 2.19 10.03
N GLN A 77 13.25 2.32 9.44
CA GLN A 77 13.04 2.10 8.02
C GLN A 77 12.46 3.37 7.43
N THR A 78 13.08 3.91 6.39
CA THR A 78 12.62 5.13 5.73
C THR A 78 12.88 5.11 4.24
N SER A 79 12.04 5.79 3.45
CA SER A 79 12.37 6.09 2.05
C SER A 79 13.11 7.40 1.91
N ALA A 80 13.98 7.49 0.90
CA ALA A 80 14.57 8.75 0.47
C ALA A 80 13.51 9.64 -0.20
N TYR A 81 13.70 10.97 -0.10
CA TYR A 81 12.85 11.94 -0.81
C TYR A 81 12.88 11.66 -2.31
N ALA A 82 11.76 11.83 -3.02
CA ALA A 82 11.71 11.72 -4.47
C ALA A 82 11.62 13.11 -5.10
N GLU A 83 12.55 13.41 -6.02
CA GLU A 83 12.55 14.67 -6.78
C GLU A 83 11.24 14.83 -7.59
N GLU A 84 10.78 13.75 -8.20
CA GLU A 84 9.54 13.72 -8.97
C GLU A 84 8.42 12.97 -8.26
N ARG A 85 7.24 13.59 -8.19
CA ARG A 85 6.03 12.95 -7.66
C ARG A 85 5.30 12.20 -8.74
N ASN A 86 4.80 11.01 -8.41
CA ASN A 86 3.83 10.36 -9.28
C ASN A 86 2.52 11.14 -9.25
N VAL A 87 2.13 11.67 -10.41
CA VAL A 87 0.89 12.43 -10.58
C VAL A 87 -0.35 11.55 -10.47
N LYS A 88 -0.25 10.30 -10.93
CA LYS A 88 -1.33 9.30 -10.89
C LYS A 88 -1.52 8.69 -9.50
N ASN A 89 -0.45 8.36 -8.78
CA ASN A 89 -0.50 7.77 -7.44
C ASN A 89 0.21 8.65 -6.40
N PRO A 90 -0.53 9.46 -5.61
CA PRO A 90 0.05 10.32 -4.58
C PRO A 90 0.81 9.58 -3.47
N LEU A 91 0.59 8.27 -3.27
CA LEU A 91 1.24 7.49 -2.20
C LEU A 91 2.55 6.84 -2.61
N GLN A 92 2.84 6.71 -3.92
CA GLN A 92 3.95 5.87 -4.39
C GLN A 92 5.31 6.30 -3.84
N PHE A 93 5.55 7.61 -3.80
CA PHE A 93 6.84 8.19 -3.40
C PHE A 93 6.74 9.07 -2.15
N LEU A 94 5.72 8.87 -1.31
CA LEU A 94 5.70 9.55 -0.02
C LEU A 94 6.79 8.98 0.88
N VAL A 95 7.47 9.89 1.56
CA VAL A 95 8.37 9.52 2.65
C VAL A 95 7.55 8.90 3.77
N MET A 96 7.89 7.66 4.13
CA MET A 96 7.32 6.95 5.26
C MET A 96 8.47 6.52 6.15
N THR A 97 8.45 6.92 7.41
CA THR A 97 9.45 6.55 8.40
C THR A 97 8.80 5.72 9.50
N THR A 98 9.40 4.58 9.79
CA THR A 98 9.03 3.71 10.91
C THR A 98 10.24 3.54 11.80
N ILE A 99 10.09 3.79 13.09
CA ILE A 99 11.15 3.63 14.09
C ILE A 99 10.66 2.63 15.12
N VAL A 100 11.49 1.65 15.43
CA VAL A 100 11.25 0.62 16.44
C VAL A 100 12.35 0.73 17.48
N ALA A 101 11.94 0.88 18.74
CA ALA A 101 12.81 0.89 19.91
C ALA A 101 12.14 0.04 21.00
N LYS A 102 12.90 -0.33 22.05
CA LYS A 102 12.36 -1.14 23.16
C LYS A 102 11.11 -0.53 23.80
N SER A 103 11.00 0.80 23.81
CA SER A 103 9.93 1.57 24.46
C SER A 103 8.81 2.02 23.53
N GLN A 104 8.99 1.94 22.21
CA GLN A 104 8.05 2.56 21.28
C GLN A 104 8.14 2.04 19.84
N ILE A 105 7.04 2.20 19.13
CA ILE A 105 7.00 2.23 17.67
C ILE A 105 6.55 3.63 17.24
N ALA A 106 7.36 4.32 16.46
CA ALA A 106 7.01 5.62 15.90
C ALA A 106 6.79 5.52 14.39
N LEU A 107 5.73 6.18 13.92
CA LEU A 107 5.37 6.32 12.52
C LEU A 107 5.39 7.81 12.18
N SER A 108 6.01 8.14 11.05
CA SER A 108 5.92 9.46 10.44
C SER A 108 5.70 9.29 8.95
N TRP A 109 4.90 10.18 8.38
CA TRP A 109 4.57 10.15 6.96
C TRP A 109 4.60 11.56 6.40
N GLU A 110 4.94 11.65 5.14
CA GLU A 110 4.85 12.92 4.45
C GLU A 110 3.39 13.40 4.32
N LYS A 111 3.19 14.71 4.42
CA LYS A 111 1.87 15.33 4.29
C LYS A 111 1.26 15.02 2.93
N ILE A 112 0.12 14.34 2.97
CA ILE A 112 -0.75 14.19 1.80
C ILE A 112 -1.44 15.54 1.58
N LYS A 113 -1.22 16.14 0.40
CA LYS A 113 -1.82 17.43 0.05
C LYS A 113 -3.35 17.37 0.20
N ASP A 114 -3.92 18.41 0.81
CA ASP A 114 -5.37 18.60 1.04
C ASP A 114 -6.01 17.56 1.98
N VAL A 115 -5.19 16.81 2.72
CA VAL A 115 -5.61 16.00 3.86
C VAL A 115 -5.24 16.73 5.16
N THR A 116 -6.18 16.75 6.10
CA THR A 116 -6.04 17.47 7.38
C THR A 116 -6.08 16.56 8.60
N HIS A 117 -6.63 15.35 8.47
CA HIS A 117 -6.80 14.39 9.57
C HIS A 117 -6.44 12.98 9.09
N TYR A 118 -5.89 12.20 10.00
CA TYR A 118 -5.48 10.81 9.79
C TYR A 118 -6.04 9.94 10.92
N GLU A 119 -6.79 8.91 10.56
CA GLU A 119 -7.25 7.89 11.49
C GLU A 119 -6.17 6.81 11.62
N ILE A 120 -5.77 6.50 12.84
CA ILE A 120 -4.73 5.52 13.16
C ILE A 120 -5.36 4.28 13.76
N TYR A 121 -5.05 3.14 13.16
CA TYR A 121 -5.48 1.82 13.61
C TYR A 121 -4.25 0.97 13.94
N ARG A 122 -4.37 0.12 14.97
CA ARG A 122 -3.39 -0.90 15.35
C ARG A 122 -4.09 -2.25 15.44
N ASN A 123 -3.60 -3.22 14.68
CA ASN A 123 -4.19 -4.56 14.60
C ASN A 123 -5.70 -4.49 14.31
N ASP A 124 -6.06 -3.66 13.33
CA ASP A 124 -7.42 -3.34 12.90
C ASP A 124 -8.34 -2.64 13.91
N VAL A 125 -7.86 -2.36 15.11
CA VAL A 125 -8.57 -1.57 16.12
C VAL A 125 -8.24 -0.08 15.96
N PHE A 126 -9.27 0.78 15.91
CA PHE A 126 -9.10 2.22 15.91
C PHE A 126 -8.44 2.69 17.22
N ILE A 127 -7.40 3.50 17.11
CA ILE A 127 -6.70 4.06 18.26
C ILE A 127 -7.09 5.52 18.47
N LYS A 128 -6.87 6.36 17.45
CA LYS A 128 -7.22 7.80 17.50
C LYS A 128 -7.15 8.44 16.12
N GLU A 129 -7.69 9.65 16.03
CA GLU A 129 -7.44 10.59 14.95
C GLU A 129 -6.29 11.55 15.30
N VAL A 130 -5.46 11.90 14.33
CA VAL A 130 -4.38 12.88 14.47
C VAL A 130 -4.39 13.89 13.33
N GLN A 131 -4.02 15.14 13.63
CA GLN A 131 -3.74 16.16 12.61
C GLN A 131 -2.25 16.22 12.25
N ALA A 132 -1.39 15.86 13.20
CA ALA A 132 0.04 15.76 12.96
C ALA A 132 0.36 14.58 12.05
N ASN A 133 1.39 14.74 11.23
CA ASN A 133 1.90 13.72 10.31
C ASN A 133 2.77 12.66 11.00
N GLN A 134 2.48 12.38 12.26
CA GLN A 134 3.23 11.45 13.10
C GLN A 134 2.35 10.80 14.16
N TYR A 135 2.73 9.59 14.56
CA TYR A 135 2.14 8.85 15.67
C TYR A 135 3.23 8.07 16.39
N ILE A 136 3.22 8.11 17.73
CA ILE A 136 4.13 7.32 18.57
C ILE A 136 3.27 6.42 19.44
N ASP A 137 3.47 5.12 19.29
CA ASP A 137 2.91 4.09 20.15
C ASP A 137 3.91 3.71 21.23
N ARG A 138 3.51 3.83 22.49
CA ARG A 138 4.31 3.44 23.67
C ARG A 138 3.70 2.27 24.43
N ASP A 139 2.55 1.77 23.98
CA ASP A 139 1.83 0.66 24.57
C ASP A 139 2.10 -0.61 23.75
N ILE A 140 3.37 -1.01 23.71
CA ILE A 140 3.85 -2.15 22.94
C ILE A 140 4.51 -3.20 23.84
N THR A 141 4.54 -4.42 23.36
CA THR A 141 5.36 -5.52 23.91
C THR A 141 6.30 -5.99 22.83
N VAL A 142 7.51 -6.40 23.21
CA VAL A 142 8.57 -6.67 22.23
C VAL A 142 8.39 -7.98 21.49
N ASP A 143 7.57 -8.91 21.99
CA ASP A 143 7.39 -10.25 21.38
C ASP A 143 6.12 -10.36 20.53
N GLN A 144 5.43 -9.24 20.29
CA GLN A 144 4.25 -9.16 19.42
C GLN A 144 4.58 -8.51 18.09
N THR A 145 3.89 -8.97 17.04
CA THR A 145 3.86 -8.28 15.75
C THR A 145 2.78 -7.20 15.76
N TYR A 146 2.97 -6.17 14.95
CA TYR A 146 2.03 -5.05 14.86
C TYR A 146 1.69 -4.73 13.42
N THR A 147 0.43 -4.46 13.15
CA THR A 147 -0.02 -3.86 11.89
C THR A 147 -0.63 -2.51 12.17
N TYR A 148 0.02 -1.45 11.67
CA TYR A 148 -0.50 -0.10 11.76
C TYR A 148 -1.13 0.30 10.43
N ARG A 149 -2.32 0.88 10.49
CA ARG A 149 -3.04 1.39 9.32
C ARG A 149 -3.41 2.85 9.53
N ILE A 150 -2.97 3.70 8.60
CA ILE A 150 -3.22 5.14 8.56
C ILE A 150 -4.22 5.37 7.43
N GLN A 151 -5.40 5.86 7.77
CA GLN A 151 -6.46 6.18 6.81
C GLN A 151 -6.72 7.68 6.75
N SER A 152 -6.99 8.17 5.56
CA SER A 152 -7.41 9.55 5.37
C SER A 152 -8.24 9.70 4.10
N LYS A 153 -8.89 10.86 3.98
CA LYS A 153 -9.80 11.19 2.88
C LYS A 153 -9.64 12.64 2.47
N ARG A 154 -9.89 12.94 1.19
CA ARG A 154 -10.05 14.32 0.70
C ARG A 154 -11.17 14.42 -0.35
N PRO A 155 -11.83 15.57 -0.48
CA PRO A 155 -12.78 15.83 -1.57
C PRO A 155 -12.06 15.82 -2.94
N LEU A 156 -12.66 15.18 -3.94
CA LEU A 156 -12.11 15.13 -5.29
C LEU A 156 -11.97 16.51 -5.93
N ALA A 157 -12.87 17.44 -5.64
CA ALA A 157 -12.81 18.81 -6.17
C ALA A 157 -11.46 19.50 -5.89
N MET A 158 -10.81 19.16 -4.77
CA MET A 158 -9.49 19.70 -4.42
C MET A 158 -8.35 19.07 -5.24
N SER A 159 -8.54 17.87 -5.79
CA SER A 159 -7.54 17.22 -6.66
C SER A 159 -7.69 17.64 -8.13
N GLU A 160 -8.89 18.01 -8.61
CA GLU A 160 -9.16 18.42 -10.00
C GLU A 160 -8.46 19.73 -10.41
N GLU A 161 -8.20 20.64 -9.46
CA GLU A 161 -7.37 21.83 -9.69
C GLU A 161 -5.96 21.46 -10.23
N ARG A 162 -5.47 20.24 -9.95
CA ARG A 162 -4.18 19.69 -10.44
C ARG A 162 -4.22 19.20 -11.89
N PHE A 163 -5.34 18.65 -12.35
CA PHE A 163 -5.46 18.02 -13.69
C PHE A 163 -6.00 18.99 -14.76
N SER A 164 -6.57 20.12 -14.35
CA SER A 164 -7.13 21.15 -15.25
C SER A 164 -6.10 21.84 -16.15
N LYS A 165 -4.79 21.74 -15.86
CA LYS A 165 -3.73 22.22 -16.78
C LYS A 165 -3.47 21.31 -18.00
N GLY A 166 -4.20 20.20 -18.17
CA GLY A 166 -3.96 19.25 -19.27
C GLY A 166 -5.17 18.58 -19.93
N LYS A 167 -6.41 18.83 -19.48
CA LYS A 167 -7.62 18.32 -20.16
C LYS A 167 -8.66 19.43 -20.31
N SER A 168 -8.55 20.11 -21.45
CA SER A 168 -9.39 21.20 -21.90
C SER A 168 -10.85 20.78 -22.13
N VAL A 169 -11.78 21.67 -21.75
CA VAL A 169 -13.19 21.84 -22.19
C VAL A 169 -14.31 20.92 -21.66
N VAL A 170 -14.09 19.67 -21.21
CA VAL A 170 -15.25 18.80 -20.88
C VAL A 170 -15.95 19.12 -19.55
N ALA A 171 -15.22 19.67 -18.57
CA ALA A 171 -15.77 19.96 -17.23
C ALA A 171 -16.79 21.11 -17.23
N THR A 172 -16.63 22.11 -18.10
CA THR A 172 -17.49 23.30 -18.12
C THR A 172 -18.88 23.02 -18.69
N VAL A 173 -19.01 22.07 -19.61
CA VAL A 173 -20.30 21.69 -20.22
C VAL A 173 -21.10 20.76 -19.29
N LEU A 174 -20.43 19.82 -18.59
CA LEU A 174 -21.10 18.96 -17.60
C LEU A 174 -21.60 19.73 -16.37
N GLY A 175 -20.89 20.78 -15.95
CA GLY A 175 -21.29 21.64 -14.83
C GLY A 175 -22.65 22.34 -15.04
N LEU A 176 -23.04 22.58 -16.30
CA LEU A 176 -24.31 23.25 -16.63
C LEU A 176 -25.50 22.27 -16.72
N MET A 177 -25.26 20.98 -17.01
CA MET A 177 -26.33 19.98 -17.14
C MET A 177 -26.70 19.29 -15.82
N ASN A 178 -25.83 19.34 -14.80
CA ASN A 178 -26.07 18.71 -13.49
C ASN A 178 -26.91 19.54 -12.50
N LYS A 179 -27.49 20.67 -12.94
CA LYS A 179 -28.30 21.55 -12.08
C LYS A 179 -29.66 20.96 -11.65
N ALA A 180 -30.03 19.77 -12.12
CA ALA A 180 -31.34 19.17 -11.89
C ALA A 180 -31.37 17.97 -10.92
N ILE A 181 -30.27 17.58 -10.25
CA ILE A 181 -30.29 16.46 -9.30
C ILE A 181 -29.61 16.84 -7.99
N SER A 182 -30.46 17.20 -7.01
CA SER A 182 -30.13 17.56 -5.64
C SER A 182 -29.53 16.39 -4.83
N HIS A 183 -28.62 16.74 -3.91
CA HIS A 183 -27.94 15.91 -2.89
C HIS A 183 -27.03 14.76 -3.37
N LYS A 184 -25.91 15.07 -4.04
CA LYS A 184 -24.80 14.13 -4.20
C LYS A 184 -23.69 14.46 -3.21
N GLN A 185 -23.32 13.51 -2.35
CA GLN A 185 -22.10 13.60 -1.54
C GLN A 185 -20.90 13.90 -2.48
N PRO A 186 -19.97 14.81 -2.10
CA PRO A 186 -18.80 15.07 -2.92
C PRO A 186 -18.02 13.77 -3.11
N ALA A 187 -17.54 13.50 -4.32
CA ALA A 187 -16.69 12.33 -4.55
C ALA A 187 -15.45 12.42 -3.65
N ILE A 188 -15.09 11.31 -2.99
CA ILE A 188 -14.06 11.27 -1.95
C ILE A 188 -12.91 10.38 -2.40
N GLU A 189 -11.71 10.94 -2.52
CA GLU A 189 -10.50 10.13 -2.63
C GLU A 189 -10.11 9.58 -1.25
N ARG A 190 -9.69 8.32 -1.22
CA ARG A 190 -9.27 7.63 0.00
C ARG A 190 -7.79 7.27 -0.08
N PHE A 191 -7.10 7.35 1.05
CA PHE A 191 -5.71 6.95 1.20
C PHE A 191 -5.60 5.96 2.35
N THR A 192 -5.01 4.80 2.09
CA THR A 192 -4.68 3.80 3.11
C THR A 192 -3.18 3.52 3.08
N VAL A 193 -2.49 3.74 4.18
CA VAL A 193 -1.10 3.30 4.34
C VAL A 193 -1.05 2.26 5.44
N THR A 194 -0.56 1.07 5.11
CA THR A 194 -0.41 -0.05 6.05
C THR A 194 1.05 -0.37 6.25
N LYS A 195 1.45 -0.54 7.51
CA LYS A 195 2.79 -0.96 7.92
C LYS A 195 2.68 -2.18 8.82
N GLN A 196 3.20 -3.31 8.35
CA GLN A 196 3.39 -4.49 9.19
C GLN A 196 4.79 -4.43 9.81
N ILE A 197 4.89 -4.72 11.10
CA ILE A 197 6.13 -4.69 11.86
C ILE A 197 6.28 -6.05 12.53
N GLY A 198 7.43 -6.69 12.32
CA GLY A 198 7.84 -7.91 13.00
C GLY A 198 7.96 -7.70 14.51
N ARG A 199 8.40 -8.73 15.24
CA ARG A 199 8.58 -8.61 16.69
C ARG A 199 9.71 -7.61 16.98
N PRO A 200 9.48 -6.57 17.80
CA PRO A 200 10.58 -5.70 18.22
C PRO A 200 11.77 -6.48 18.83
N SER A 201 11.55 -7.60 19.53
CA SER A 201 12.64 -8.43 20.07
C SER A 201 13.55 -9.04 19.00
N GLU A 202 13.02 -9.34 17.81
CA GLU A 202 13.78 -9.80 16.65
C GLU A 202 14.43 -8.62 15.91
N LEU A 203 13.68 -7.54 15.74
CA LEU A 203 14.14 -6.32 15.06
C LEU A 203 15.26 -5.62 15.82
N LEU A 204 15.35 -5.74 17.14
CA LEU A 204 16.31 -5.03 18.00
C LEU A 204 17.54 -5.87 18.37
N ILE A 205 17.76 -7.01 17.72
CA ILE A 205 19.01 -7.76 17.82
C ILE A 205 20.15 -6.93 17.19
N PRO A 206 21.32 -6.80 17.85
CA PRO A 206 22.48 -6.12 17.30
C PRO A 206 22.85 -6.63 15.91
N THR A 207 23.24 -5.73 15.01
CA THR A 207 23.37 -6.00 13.57
C THR A 207 24.33 -7.17 13.30
N LEU A 208 25.47 -7.20 14.00
CA LEU A 208 26.49 -8.25 13.84
C LEU A 208 26.09 -9.60 14.46
N GLN A 209 25.07 -9.63 15.33
CA GLN A 209 24.58 -10.86 15.98
C GLN A 209 23.41 -11.51 15.23
N ARG A 210 22.90 -10.87 14.18
CA ARG A 210 21.77 -11.40 13.39
C ARG A 210 22.22 -12.64 12.64
N THR A 211 21.51 -13.74 12.86
CA THR A 211 21.64 -14.94 12.03
C THR A 211 21.13 -14.66 10.61
N ALA A 212 21.61 -15.44 9.63
CA ALA A 212 21.23 -15.29 8.23
C ALA A 212 19.70 -15.14 8.04
N GLU A 213 19.29 -14.09 7.34
CA GLU A 213 17.89 -13.73 7.12
C GLU A 213 17.08 -14.89 6.52
N ARG A 214 15.82 -15.01 6.95
CA ARG A 214 14.89 -16.01 6.41
C ARG A 214 14.68 -15.73 4.93
N LYS A 215 15.22 -16.61 4.06
CA LYS A 215 15.08 -16.45 2.62
C LYS A 215 13.70 -16.87 2.13
N VAL A 216 12.95 -15.93 1.58
CA VAL A 216 11.73 -16.21 0.81
C VAL A 216 12.12 -16.61 -0.61
N ASN A 217 11.92 -17.88 -0.93
CA ASN A 217 12.20 -18.39 -2.27
C ASN A 217 11.02 -18.21 -3.22
N LYS A 218 9.78 -18.11 -2.72
CA LYS A 218 8.60 -17.97 -3.57
C LYS A 218 7.66 -16.91 -3.02
N TRP A 219 7.21 -16.05 -3.91
CA TRP A 219 6.13 -15.12 -3.66
C TRP A 219 4.95 -15.45 -4.56
N GLN A 220 3.74 -15.36 -4.01
CA GLN A 220 2.51 -15.41 -4.80
C GLN A 220 1.65 -14.21 -4.43
N PHE A 221 1.23 -13.48 -5.44
CA PHE A 221 0.35 -12.33 -5.34
C PHE A 221 -0.95 -12.65 -6.06
N ARG A 222 -2.09 -12.25 -5.48
CA ARG A 222 -3.42 -12.40 -6.07
C ARG A 222 -4.18 -11.10 -5.95
N TYR A 223 -4.65 -10.58 -7.08
CA TYR A 223 -5.61 -9.49 -7.12
C TYR A 223 -6.91 -10.04 -7.71
N THR A 224 -7.99 -10.01 -6.94
CA THR A 224 -9.33 -10.36 -7.43
C THR A 224 -10.28 -9.16 -7.30
N THR A 225 -11.17 -9.00 -8.27
CA THR A 225 -12.33 -8.11 -8.16
C THR A 225 -13.61 -8.91 -8.19
N PHE A 226 -14.62 -8.53 -7.42
CA PHE A 226 -15.87 -9.28 -7.34
C PHE A 226 -17.07 -8.41 -6.95
N LEU A 227 -18.26 -8.95 -7.21
CA LEU A 227 -19.54 -8.36 -6.85
C LEU A 227 -20.15 -9.12 -5.69
N LYS A 228 -20.32 -8.47 -4.53
CA LYS A 228 -20.82 -9.10 -3.31
C LYS A 228 -22.23 -9.69 -3.47
N GLU A 229 -23.08 -8.99 -4.22
CA GLU A 229 -24.45 -9.42 -4.48
C GLU A 229 -24.51 -10.57 -5.50
N LYS A 230 -25.55 -11.40 -5.42
CA LYS A 230 -25.82 -12.44 -6.44
C LYS A 230 -26.37 -11.87 -7.74
N MET A 231 -27.14 -10.79 -7.64
CA MET A 231 -27.79 -10.12 -8.76
C MET A 231 -27.74 -8.63 -8.56
N ILE A 232 -27.42 -7.88 -9.62
CA ILE A 232 -27.31 -6.42 -9.59
C ILE A 232 -28.24 -5.81 -10.62
N LYS A 233 -28.96 -4.76 -10.22
CA LYS A 233 -29.80 -3.98 -11.13
C LYS A 233 -28.93 -3.15 -12.06
N ASN A 234 -29.29 -3.13 -13.34
CA ASN A 234 -28.66 -2.25 -14.31
C ASN A 234 -29.01 -0.79 -13.95
N PRO A 235 -28.02 0.09 -13.75
CA PRO A 235 -28.28 1.51 -13.54
C PRO A 235 -28.99 2.18 -14.73
N ASN A 236 -28.83 1.65 -15.94
CA ASN A 236 -29.56 2.11 -17.12
C ASN A 236 -30.96 1.48 -17.16
N PHE A 237 -31.95 2.23 -16.65
CA PHE A 237 -33.36 1.82 -16.62
C PHE A 237 -33.99 1.56 -17.99
N PHE A 238 -33.44 2.13 -19.07
CA PHE A 238 -33.95 1.94 -20.43
C PHE A 238 -33.38 0.68 -21.12
N SER A 239 -32.42 0.00 -20.48
CA SER A 239 -31.83 -1.21 -21.03
C SER A 239 -32.76 -2.41 -20.90
N LYS A 240 -32.91 -3.19 -21.98
CA LYS A 240 -33.64 -4.47 -21.94
C LYS A 240 -32.98 -5.50 -21.01
N SER A 241 -31.69 -5.37 -20.75
CA SER A 241 -30.95 -6.10 -19.71
C SER A 241 -31.08 -5.34 -18.39
N HIS A 242 -32.00 -5.79 -17.53
CA HIS A 242 -32.36 -5.11 -16.28
C HIS A 242 -31.54 -5.61 -15.08
N LEU A 243 -31.03 -6.84 -15.15
CA LEU A 243 -30.26 -7.48 -14.08
C LEU A 243 -28.96 -8.07 -14.64
N PHE A 244 -27.91 -8.09 -13.82
CA PHE A 244 -26.64 -8.75 -14.08
C PHE A 244 -26.30 -9.76 -12.98
N LYS A 245 -25.72 -10.90 -13.35
CA LYS A 245 -25.16 -11.86 -12.41
C LYS A 245 -23.98 -11.26 -11.66
N GLY A 246 -24.05 -11.21 -10.34
CA GLY A 246 -22.91 -10.91 -9.46
C GLY A 246 -22.20 -12.19 -9.00
N ASP A 247 -21.30 -12.06 -8.01
CA ASP A 247 -20.50 -13.19 -7.50
C ASP A 247 -21.07 -13.80 -6.22
N GLY A 248 -21.90 -13.05 -5.48
CA GLY A 248 -22.66 -13.59 -4.35
C GLY A 248 -21.80 -14.08 -3.19
N ARG A 249 -20.65 -13.44 -2.93
CA ARG A 249 -19.66 -13.83 -1.94
C ARG A 249 -19.10 -12.65 -1.17
N ASP A 250 -18.30 -12.91 -0.15
CA ASP A 250 -17.49 -11.91 0.55
C ASP A 250 -16.00 -12.07 0.22
N PHE A 251 -15.14 -11.28 0.90
CA PHE A 251 -13.69 -11.38 0.81
C PHE A 251 -13.21 -12.80 1.11
N ASP A 252 -12.55 -13.40 0.14
CA ASP A 252 -12.04 -14.76 0.23
C ASP A 252 -10.94 -14.95 -0.82
N PRO A 253 -9.68 -15.17 -0.42
CA PRO A 253 -8.59 -15.33 -1.37
C PRO A 253 -8.85 -16.50 -2.33
N ASP A 254 -9.54 -17.55 -1.90
CA ASP A 254 -9.80 -18.76 -2.69
C ASP A 254 -11.20 -18.79 -3.32
N GLY A 255 -11.95 -17.68 -3.23
CA GLY A 255 -13.27 -17.54 -3.82
C GLY A 255 -13.27 -17.84 -5.33
N THR A 256 -14.25 -18.62 -5.80
CA THR A 256 -14.24 -19.16 -7.18
C THR A 256 -15.02 -18.33 -8.19
N SER A 257 -15.91 -17.43 -7.72
CA SER A 257 -16.63 -16.47 -8.57
C SER A 257 -16.01 -15.07 -8.45
N PHE A 258 -15.72 -14.43 -9.58
CA PHE A 258 -15.10 -13.10 -9.61
C PHE A 258 -15.36 -12.39 -10.94
N ARG A 259 -15.13 -11.07 -10.98
CA ARG A 259 -15.10 -10.25 -12.21
C ARG A 259 -13.77 -10.37 -12.93
N SER A 260 -12.67 -10.25 -12.20
CA SER A 260 -11.32 -10.54 -12.68
C SER A 260 -10.45 -11.11 -11.58
N ARG A 261 -9.48 -11.94 -11.96
CA ARG A 261 -8.42 -12.45 -11.09
C ARG A 261 -7.08 -12.43 -11.83
N VAL A 262 -6.07 -11.89 -11.17
CA VAL A 262 -4.68 -11.93 -11.61
C VAL A 262 -3.85 -12.60 -10.53
N ASP A 263 -3.17 -13.68 -10.89
CA ASP A 263 -2.17 -14.31 -10.02
C ASP A 263 -0.78 -14.04 -10.60
N VAL A 264 0.16 -13.66 -9.74
CA VAL A 264 1.58 -13.49 -10.08
C VAL A 264 2.40 -14.38 -9.16
N SER A 265 3.24 -15.24 -9.74
CA SER A 265 4.18 -16.08 -9.00
C SER A 265 5.61 -15.67 -9.36
N LEU A 266 6.42 -15.40 -8.34
CA LEU A 266 7.86 -15.13 -8.47
C LEU A 266 8.62 -16.21 -7.70
N ASP A 267 9.58 -16.86 -8.35
CA ASP A 267 10.35 -17.96 -7.76
C ASP A 267 11.86 -17.70 -7.79
N TYR A 268 12.41 -17.17 -6.69
CA TYR A 268 13.85 -17.00 -6.49
C TYR A 268 14.64 -18.30 -6.37
N GLY A 269 13.98 -19.43 -6.14
CA GLY A 269 14.62 -20.75 -6.10
C GLY A 269 15.06 -21.25 -7.47
N GLN A 270 14.55 -20.64 -8.56
CA GLN A 270 14.87 -21.03 -9.92
C GLN A 270 15.79 -20.02 -10.62
N VAL A 271 16.53 -20.51 -11.63
CA VAL A 271 17.45 -19.72 -12.45
C VAL A 271 16.69 -18.56 -13.13
N LYS A 272 17.28 -17.35 -13.08
CA LYS A 272 16.68 -16.07 -13.56
C LYS A 272 15.42 -15.61 -12.81
N SER A 273 15.03 -16.32 -11.75
CA SER A 273 13.90 -16.00 -10.90
C SER A 273 12.61 -15.76 -11.70
N PRO A 274 12.05 -16.79 -12.37
CA PRO A 274 10.93 -16.62 -13.28
C PRO A 274 9.73 -15.97 -12.59
N MET A 275 9.06 -15.10 -13.34
CA MET A 275 7.83 -14.43 -12.93
C MET A 275 6.71 -14.80 -13.90
N VAL A 276 5.68 -15.48 -13.39
CA VAL A 276 4.55 -15.97 -14.18
C VAL A 276 3.30 -15.22 -13.77
N CYS A 277 2.52 -14.77 -14.75
CA CYS A 277 1.27 -14.05 -14.55
C CYS A 277 0.11 -14.75 -15.26
N THR A 278 -0.95 -15.09 -14.53
CA THR A 278 -2.21 -15.60 -15.10
C THR A 278 -3.29 -14.53 -14.99
N ARG A 279 -4.19 -14.50 -15.98
CA ARG A 279 -5.25 -13.48 -16.10
C ARG A 279 -6.55 -14.18 -16.38
N ASN A 280 -7.53 -14.03 -15.50
CA ASN A 280 -8.82 -14.67 -15.61
C ASN A 280 -9.93 -13.63 -15.51
N ILE A 281 -10.86 -13.66 -16.47
CA ILE A 281 -12.04 -12.80 -16.50
C ILE A 281 -13.28 -13.66 -16.29
N GLY A 282 -14.17 -13.21 -15.41
CA GLY A 282 -15.47 -13.82 -15.18
C GLY A 282 -16.46 -13.56 -16.32
N MET A 283 -17.39 -14.48 -16.54
CA MET A 283 -18.46 -14.29 -17.52
C MET A 283 -19.43 -13.18 -17.05
N SER A 284 -19.72 -12.21 -17.92
CA SER A 284 -20.82 -11.27 -17.68
C SER A 284 -22.12 -11.89 -18.20
N VAL A 285 -23.14 -11.99 -17.35
CA VAL A 285 -24.45 -12.57 -17.71
C VAL A 285 -25.54 -11.56 -17.39
N ALA A 286 -26.44 -11.34 -18.33
CA ALA A 286 -27.55 -10.39 -18.21
C ALA A 286 -28.91 -11.08 -18.31
N TYR A 287 -29.86 -10.56 -17.54
CA TYR A 287 -31.24 -11.03 -17.46
C TYR A 287 -32.24 -9.88 -17.70
N ASP A 288 -33.48 -10.24 -18.01
CA ASP A 288 -34.59 -9.28 -18.07
C ASP A 288 -35.16 -8.94 -16.68
N HIS A 289 -36.26 -8.18 -16.64
CA HIS A 289 -36.89 -7.70 -15.41
C HIS A 289 -37.53 -8.80 -14.56
N VAL A 290 -37.83 -9.97 -15.13
CA VAL A 290 -38.35 -11.15 -14.42
C VAL A 290 -37.26 -12.20 -14.16
N GLY A 291 -36.00 -11.89 -14.46
CA GLY A 291 -34.86 -12.78 -14.20
C GLY A 291 -34.63 -13.87 -15.25
N ARG A 292 -35.22 -13.75 -16.45
CA ARG A 292 -34.95 -14.70 -17.55
C ARG A 292 -33.65 -14.35 -18.25
N TYR A 293 -32.89 -15.38 -18.61
CA TYR A 293 -31.62 -15.25 -19.33
C TYR A 293 -31.79 -14.46 -20.63
N ARG A 294 -30.86 -13.55 -20.92
CA ARG A 294 -30.84 -12.80 -22.18
C ARG A 294 -29.58 -13.04 -22.99
N LYS A 295 -28.42 -12.75 -22.39
CA LYS A 295 -27.13 -12.77 -23.07
C LYS A 295 -26.00 -12.89 -22.07
N GLU A 296 -24.91 -13.48 -22.53
CA GLU A 296 -23.64 -13.49 -21.82
C GLU A 296 -22.49 -13.15 -22.76
N ALA A 297 -21.43 -12.58 -22.19
CA ALA A 297 -20.18 -12.35 -22.90
C ALA A 297 -19.02 -12.28 -21.90
N LYS A 298 -17.86 -12.74 -22.34
CA LYS A 298 -16.61 -12.66 -21.59
C LYS A 298 -15.74 -11.57 -22.20
N ALA A 299 -15.29 -10.62 -21.39
CA ALA A 299 -14.35 -9.61 -21.86
C ALA A 299 -12.97 -10.25 -22.12
N THR A 300 -12.21 -9.62 -23.00
CA THR A 300 -10.81 -10.01 -23.22
C THR A 300 -9.95 -9.58 -22.03
N SER A 301 -8.81 -10.26 -21.86
CA SER A 301 -7.82 -9.90 -20.83
C SER A 301 -6.76 -8.93 -21.34
N ASP A 302 -6.90 -8.37 -22.55
CA ASP A 302 -5.86 -7.56 -23.20
C ASP A 302 -5.57 -6.27 -22.44
N GLY A 303 -6.55 -5.75 -21.71
CA GLY A 303 -6.39 -4.61 -20.81
C GLY A 303 -5.65 -4.93 -19.52
N ILE A 304 -5.18 -6.17 -19.30
CA ILE A 304 -4.41 -6.57 -18.12
C ILE A 304 -2.96 -6.79 -18.52
N VAL A 305 -2.08 -5.87 -18.14
CA VAL A 305 -0.67 -5.87 -18.51
C VAL A 305 0.19 -6.02 -17.27
N LEU A 306 1.21 -6.87 -17.34
CA LEU A 306 2.23 -7.00 -16.29
C LEU A 306 3.60 -6.73 -16.89
N GLU A 307 4.29 -5.75 -16.33
CA GLU A 307 5.66 -5.38 -16.67
C GLU A 307 6.56 -5.73 -15.50
N ARG A 308 7.58 -6.56 -15.73
CA ARG A 308 8.56 -6.92 -14.71
C ARG A 308 9.63 -5.84 -14.61
N ASN A 309 9.92 -5.42 -13.39
CA ASN A 309 10.93 -4.41 -13.07
C ASN A 309 11.86 -4.97 -11.97
N ASP A 310 13.04 -5.46 -12.37
CA ASP A 310 14.04 -5.95 -11.42
C ASP A 310 14.94 -4.81 -10.94
N HIS A 311 15.36 -4.85 -9.67
CA HIS A 311 16.21 -3.82 -9.08
C HIS A 311 17.64 -4.30 -8.84
N LYS A 312 17.80 -5.35 -8.03
CA LYS A 312 19.09 -5.97 -7.70
C LYS A 312 18.90 -7.47 -7.43
N PRO A 313 19.96 -8.28 -7.36
CA PRO A 313 19.83 -9.68 -6.97
C PRO A 313 19.03 -9.83 -5.67
N GLY A 314 17.96 -10.63 -5.69
CA GLY A 314 17.06 -10.82 -4.56
C GLY A 314 15.99 -9.72 -4.37
N GLU A 315 15.86 -8.77 -5.30
CA GLU A 315 14.84 -7.72 -5.29
C GLU A 315 14.22 -7.57 -6.69
N ALA A 316 13.02 -8.12 -6.84
CA ALA A 316 12.27 -8.12 -8.10
C ALA A 316 10.91 -7.48 -7.88
N GLY A 317 10.43 -6.78 -8.89
CA GLY A 317 9.16 -6.08 -8.83
C GLY A 317 8.36 -6.22 -10.12
N PHE A 318 7.14 -5.72 -10.07
CA PHE A 318 6.29 -5.63 -11.25
C PHE A 318 5.35 -4.42 -11.16
N LEU A 319 4.95 -3.94 -12.33
CA LEU A 319 3.82 -3.06 -12.54
C LEU A 319 2.68 -3.87 -13.17
N LEU A 320 1.55 -3.95 -12.48
CA LEU A 320 0.31 -4.55 -12.96
C LEU A 320 -0.69 -3.43 -13.26
N THR A 321 -1.14 -3.35 -14.50
CA THR A 321 -2.21 -2.43 -14.94
C THR A 321 -3.42 -3.24 -15.38
N HIS A 322 -4.62 -2.80 -15.01
CA HIS A 322 -5.86 -3.45 -15.38
C HIS A 322 -6.89 -2.45 -15.88
N GLU A 323 -7.40 -2.67 -17.08
CA GLU A 323 -8.46 -1.87 -17.69
C GLU A 323 -9.43 -2.76 -18.46
N VAL A 324 -10.40 -3.36 -17.76
CA VAL A 324 -11.37 -4.29 -18.38
C VAL A 324 -12.78 -3.72 -18.28
N GLN A 325 -13.45 -3.66 -19.43
CA GLN A 325 -14.82 -3.20 -19.55
C GLN A 325 -15.80 -4.37 -19.50
N ASN A 326 -17.01 -4.13 -18.98
CA ASN A 326 -18.12 -5.07 -19.16
C ASN A 326 -18.49 -5.14 -20.67
N PRO A 327 -18.47 -6.32 -21.31
CA PRO A 327 -18.72 -6.44 -22.75
C PRO A 327 -20.20 -6.30 -23.13
N LEU A 328 -21.12 -6.32 -22.16
CA LEU A 328 -22.55 -6.30 -22.41
C LEU A 328 -23.18 -4.90 -22.33
N VAL A 329 -22.46 -3.94 -21.75
CA VAL A 329 -22.93 -2.56 -21.50
C VAL A 329 -21.78 -1.55 -21.60
N GLN A 330 -22.10 -0.34 -22.04
CA GLN A 330 -21.18 0.78 -21.98
C GLN A 330 -21.14 1.33 -20.54
N ALA A 331 -20.34 0.69 -19.69
CA ALA A 331 -20.02 1.15 -18.35
C ALA A 331 -18.52 1.48 -18.26
N PRO A 332 -18.08 2.28 -17.27
CA PRO A 332 -16.65 2.46 -17.04
C PRO A 332 -15.94 1.15 -16.74
N LYS A 333 -14.65 1.14 -17.07
CA LYS A 333 -13.80 -0.03 -16.88
C LYS A 333 -13.54 -0.23 -15.39
N ILE A 334 -13.36 -1.49 -14.99
CA ILE A 334 -12.65 -1.79 -13.74
C ILE A 334 -11.20 -1.38 -13.97
N ASN A 335 -10.73 -0.40 -13.21
CA ASN A 335 -9.42 0.21 -13.40
C ASN A 335 -8.61 0.14 -12.11
N TYR A 336 -7.43 -0.47 -12.19
CA TYR A 336 -6.45 -0.44 -11.12
C TYR A 336 -5.01 -0.52 -11.62
N GLU A 337 -4.09 0.00 -10.82
CA GLU A 337 -2.65 -0.15 -10.98
C GLU A 337 -2.07 -0.69 -9.66
N VAL A 338 -1.11 -1.61 -9.75
CA VAL A 338 -0.32 -2.08 -8.61
C VAL A 338 1.15 -2.11 -8.98
N ARG A 339 1.99 -1.56 -8.13
CA ARG A 339 3.43 -1.75 -8.15
C ARG A 339 3.83 -2.56 -6.94
N ALA A 340 4.58 -3.61 -7.15
CA ALA A 340 5.12 -4.44 -6.09
C ALA A 340 6.64 -4.49 -6.20
N VAL A 341 7.30 -4.43 -5.06
CA VAL A 341 8.70 -4.81 -4.89
C VAL A 341 8.73 -5.91 -3.83
N LEU A 342 9.20 -7.09 -4.23
CA LEU A 342 9.23 -8.29 -3.40
C LEU A 342 10.69 -8.69 -3.20
N ARG A 343 11.11 -8.92 -1.96
CA ARG A 343 12.51 -9.20 -1.64
C ARG A 343 12.71 -10.60 -1.08
N ARG A 344 13.92 -11.13 -1.29
CA ARG A 344 14.31 -12.45 -0.83
C ARG A 344 14.52 -12.50 0.69
N ASP A 345 14.77 -11.37 1.33
CA ASP A 345 14.84 -11.22 2.79
C ASP A 345 13.47 -11.31 3.49
N GLY A 346 12.37 -11.37 2.71
CA GLY A 346 11.01 -11.44 3.23
C GLY A 346 10.30 -10.08 3.31
N THR A 347 10.98 -8.99 3.00
CA THR A 347 10.37 -7.66 2.93
C THR A 347 9.65 -7.42 1.59
N PHE A 348 8.67 -6.52 1.62
CA PHE A 348 7.93 -6.08 0.45
C PHE A 348 7.48 -4.62 0.58
N ASP A 349 7.26 -3.98 -0.56
CA ASP A 349 6.59 -2.68 -0.68
C ASP A 349 5.63 -2.72 -1.87
N LEU A 350 4.34 -2.60 -1.59
CA LEU A 350 3.28 -2.58 -2.57
C LEU A 350 2.57 -1.25 -2.53
N THR A 351 2.32 -0.66 -3.70
CA THR A 351 1.52 0.55 -3.86
C THR A 351 0.49 0.30 -4.94
N GLY A 352 -0.70 0.87 -4.79
CA GLY A 352 -1.71 0.73 -5.81
C GLY A 352 -2.80 1.79 -5.72
N TYR A 353 -3.63 1.81 -6.74
CA TYR A 353 -4.87 2.56 -6.72
C TYR A 353 -5.92 1.87 -7.59
N HIS A 354 -7.18 2.10 -7.27
CA HIS A 354 -8.30 1.56 -8.03
C HIS A 354 -9.53 2.44 -7.94
N ASN A 355 -10.44 2.26 -8.89
CA ASN A 355 -11.77 2.85 -8.86
C ASN A 355 -12.60 2.22 -7.72
N GLN A 356 -13.59 2.93 -7.18
CA GLN A 356 -14.31 2.50 -5.96
C GLN A 356 -15.42 1.46 -6.19
N ALA A 357 -15.42 0.80 -7.35
CA ALA A 357 -16.34 -0.28 -7.68
C ALA A 357 -15.68 -1.19 -8.73
N PRO A 358 -15.77 -2.53 -8.59
CA PRO A 358 -16.57 -3.27 -7.61
C PRO A 358 -15.79 -3.48 -6.29
N HIS A 359 -15.90 -4.63 -5.62
CA HIS A 359 -15.01 -4.96 -4.49
C HIS A 359 -13.63 -5.33 -5.02
N HIS A 360 -12.59 -4.94 -4.28
CA HIS A 360 -11.19 -5.24 -4.61
C HIS A 360 -10.54 -6.00 -3.45
N GLU A 361 -9.89 -7.11 -3.74
CA GLU A 361 -9.15 -7.90 -2.75
C GLU A 361 -7.77 -8.26 -3.28
N VAL A 362 -6.74 -7.96 -2.49
CA VAL A 362 -5.35 -8.17 -2.81
C VAL A 362 -4.71 -8.99 -1.70
N TYR A 363 -4.05 -10.07 -2.07
CA TYR A 363 -3.38 -10.98 -1.15
C TYR A 363 -1.95 -11.26 -1.60
N LEU A 364 -1.08 -11.52 -0.63
CA LEU A 364 0.30 -11.90 -0.84
C LEU A 364 0.63 -13.12 0.03
N THR A 365 1.48 -14.01 -0.44
CA THR A 365 2.02 -15.09 0.39
C THR A 365 3.47 -15.37 0.04
N ARG A 366 4.22 -15.84 1.03
CA ARG A 366 5.63 -16.26 0.93
C ARG A 366 5.73 -17.75 0.56
N GLY A 367 4.87 -18.20 -0.35
CA GLY A 367 4.65 -19.60 -0.70
C GLY A 367 3.59 -20.31 0.16
N ALA A 368 3.14 -21.47 -0.30
CA ALA A 368 1.93 -22.16 0.17
C ALA A 368 1.87 -22.48 1.68
N GLN A 369 2.98 -22.45 2.41
CA GLN A 369 3.03 -22.84 3.83
C GLN A 369 2.58 -21.74 4.81
N ASN A 370 2.53 -20.47 4.40
CA ASN A 370 2.34 -19.34 5.34
C ASN A 370 0.94 -18.69 5.28
N GLY A 371 -0.01 -19.28 4.54
CA GLY A 371 -1.33 -18.69 4.32
C GLY A 371 -1.30 -17.38 3.52
N TRP A 372 -2.48 -16.83 3.21
CA TRP A 372 -2.61 -15.54 2.52
C TRP A 372 -2.56 -14.38 3.51
N ILE A 373 -1.72 -13.39 3.23
CA ILE A 373 -1.67 -12.10 3.92
C ILE A 373 -2.61 -11.14 3.17
N PRO A 374 -3.66 -10.59 3.80
CA PRO A 374 -4.48 -9.56 3.18
C PRO A 374 -3.67 -8.27 3.05
N ILE A 375 -3.46 -7.82 1.81
CA ILE A 375 -2.75 -6.59 1.50
C ILE A 375 -3.73 -5.42 1.37
N HIS A 376 -4.83 -5.61 0.65
CA HIS A 376 -5.79 -4.54 0.47
C HIS A 376 -7.17 -5.12 0.21
N LEU A 377 -8.11 -4.82 1.10
CA LEU A 377 -9.52 -5.19 0.97
C LEU A 377 -10.33 -3.90 0.92
N ALA A 378 -11.07 -3.71 -0.16
CA ALA A 378 -11.91 -2.54 -0.36
C ALA A 378 -13.31 -2.94 -0.80
N GLU A 379 -14.29 -2.50 -0.02
CA GLU A 379 -15.70 -2.66 -0.36
C GLU A 379 -16.11 -1.75 -1.51
N SER A 380 -17.06 -2.21 -2.31
CA SER A 380 -17.66 -1.41 -3.37
C SER A 380 -18.53 -0.32 -2.77
N ASN A 381 -18.40 0.93 -3.23
CA ASN A 381 -19.37 1.97 -2.89
C ASN A 381 -20.68 1.85 -3.73
N GLY A 382 -20.75 0.85 -4.62
CA GLY A 382 -21.89 0.59 -5.50
C GLY A 382 -21.67 1.07 -6.93
N LEU A 383 -22.34 0.42 -7.90
CA LEU A 383 -22.15 0.69 -9.34
C LEU A 383 -22.51 2.12 -9.77
N ILE A 384 -23.28 2.87 -8.96
CA ILE A 384 -23.61 4.28 -9.22
C ILE A 384 -22.33 5.14 -9.22
N TRP A 385 -21.29 4.76 -8.47
CA TRP A 385 -19.99 5.43 -8.47
C TRP A 385 -19.13 5.12 -9.70
N MET A 386 -19.60 4.23 -10.57
CA MET A 386 -19.05 4.07 -11.91
C MET A 386 -19.68 5.04 -12.90
N SER A 387 -20.66 5.89 -12.55
CA SER A 387 -21.41 6.62 -13.58
C SER A 387 -20.92 8.04 -13.91
N ASP A 388 -20.33 8.83 -12.99
CA ASP A 388 -20.02 10.23 -13.35
C ASP A 388 -18.89 10.96 -12.61
N VAL A 389 -18.19 10.36 -11.63
CA VAL A 389 -17.03 11.00 -10.98
C VAL A 389 -16.11 9.91 -10.41
N MET A 390 -14.94 9.66 -11.03
CA MET A 390 -14.01 8.61 -10.59
C MET A 390 -13.14 9.10 -9.42
N SER A 391 -13.64 8.99 -8.19
CA SER A 391 -12.75 9.08 -7.03
C SER A 391 -11.94 7.80 -6.85
N TRP A 392 -10.64 7.96 -6.67
CA TRP A 392 -9.71 6.84 -6.50
C TRP A 392 -9.56 6.43 -5.03
N HIS A 393 -9.28 5.15 -4.80
CA HIS A 393 -8.73 4.68 -3.53
C HIS A 393 -7.27 4.33 -3.74
N TYR A 394 -6.38 5.12 -3.14
CA TYR A 394 -4.95 4.91 -3.11
C TYR A 394 -4.56 4.08 -1.89
N TRP A 395 -3.66 3.12 -2.07
CA TRP A 395 -3.16 2.31 -0.97
C TRP A 395 -1.66 2.02 -1.10
N ARG A 396 -1.01 1.84 0.06
CA ARG A 396 0.37 1.35 0.19
C ARG A 396 0.46 0.37 1.33
N PHE A 397 1.20 -0.72 1.15
CA PHE A 397 1.52 -1.69 2.19
C PHE A 397 2.99 -2.06 2.10
N SER A 398 3.75 -1.83 3.17
CA SER A 398 5.08 -2.41 3.35
C SER A 398 5.22 -3.10 4.70
N ASN A 399 6.23 -3.94 4.85
CA ASN A 399 6.61 -4.52 6.13
C ASN A 399 8.01 -4.10 6.58
N PHE A 400 8.27 -4.26 7.89
CA PHE A 400 9.57 -4.11 8.52
C PHE A 400 9.82 -5.32 9.42
N GLU A 401 10.76 -6.18 9.04
CA GLU A 401 11.05 -7.46 9.71
C GLU A 401 12.54 -7.63 9.99
#